data_AF-A0A962Q920-F1
#
_entry.id   AF-A0A962Q920-F1
#
_cell.length_a   1.000
_cell.length_b   1.000
_cell.length_c   1.000
_cell.angle_alpha   90.00
_cell.angle_beta   90.00
_cell.angle_gamma   90.00
#
_symmetry.space_group_name_H-M   'P 1'
#
loop_
_entity.id
_entity.type
_entity.pdbx_description
1 polymer ?
#
loop_
_entity_poly.entity_id
_entity_poly.type
_entity_poly.pdbx_seq_one_letter_code
_entity_poly.pdbx_strand_id
1 'polypeptide(L)' 'PSAGYVFGWRGISQGMGVNMAMKRFRMEHLESDRVEGQFAYDMKVIGSDLGYFFSGAVS' A
#
# COMPACT_ATOMS: atom_id res chain seq x y z
N PRO A 1 -15.05 -15.35 3.41
CA PRO A 1 -15.79 -14.17 2.87
C PRO A 1 -15.40 -12.89 3.64
N SER A 2 -15.15 -11.79 2.94
CA SER A 2 -14.80 -10.47 3.50
C SER A 2 -15.45 -9.37 2.67
N ALA A 3 -15.76 -8.20 3.26
CA ALA A 3 -16.31 -7.05 2.55
C ALA A 3 -15.30 -6.45 1.56
N GLY A 4 -14.01 -6.51 1.90
CA GLY A 4 -12.92 -6.03 1.05
C GLY A 4 -11.59 -6.69 1.34
N TYR A 5 -10.64 -6.47 0.43
CA TYR A 5 -9.24 -6.85 0.55
C TYR A 5 -8.33 -5.78 -0.05
N VAL A 6 -7.09 -5.73 0.46
CA VAL A 6 -5.98 -5.02 -0.17
C VAL A 6 -5.16 -6.05 -0.94
N PHE A 7 -5.10 -5.91 -2.25
CA PHE A 7 -4.27 -6.75 -3.12
C PHE A 7 -2.92 -6.06 -3.33
N GLY A 8 -1.83 -6.77 -3.07
CA GLY A 8 -0.47 -6.31 -3.33
C GLY A 8 0.13 -7.02 -4.52
N TRP A 9 0.84 -6.27 -5.38
CA TRP A 9 1.57 -6.87 -6.49
C TRP A 9 2.85 -7.53 -6.00
N ARG A 10 3.10 -8.76 -6.49
CA ARG A 10 4.36 -9.47 -6.28
C ARG A 10 5.43 -8.92 -7.21
N GLY A 11 6.70 -9.02 -6.79
CA GLY A 11 7.86 -8.66 -7.62
C GLY A 11 8.37 -7.23 -7.47
N ILE A 12 7.67 -6.38 -6.71
CA ILE A 12 8.09 -4.99 -6.47
C ILE A 12 9.38 -4.93 -5.65
N SER A 13 9.57 -5.86 -4.72
CA SER A 13 10.74 -5.95 -3.84
C SER A 13 11.99 -6.58 -4.47
N GLN A 14 12.09 -6.62 -5.79
CA GLN A 14 13.22 -7.23 -6.52
C GLN A 14 13.58 -8.65 -6.03
N GLY A 15 12.57 -9.44 -5.64
CA GLY A 15 12.75 -10.83 -5.22
C GLY A 15 12.82 -11.07 -3.71
N MET A 16 12.72 -10.04 -2.85
CA MET A 16 12.71 -10.24 -1.39
C MET A 16 11.42 -10.84 -0.81
N GLY A 17 10.46 -11.24 -1.65
CA GLY A 17 9.23 -11.92 -1.22
C GLY A 17 8.23 -11.05 -0.44
N VAL A 18 8.51 -9.74 -0.28
CA VAL A 18 7.63 -8.76 0.38
C VAL A 18 6.93 -7.91 -0.69
N ASN A 19 5.70 -7.45 -0.44
CA ASN A 19 4.97 -6.51 -1.33
C ASN A 19 5.48 -5.05 -1.23
N MET A 20 6.66 -4.85 -0.65
CA MET A 20 7.31 -3.56 -0.41
C MET A 20 8.79 -3.64 -0.79
N ALA A 21 9.29 -2.66 -1.53
CA ALA A 21 10.73 -2.46 -1.74
C ALA A 21 11.22 -1.28 -0.92
N MET A 22 12.45 -1.35 -0.42
CA MET A 22 13.13 -0.23 0.23
C MET A 22 14.45 0.01 -0.47
N LYS A 23 14.75 1.27 -0.80
CA LYS A 23 16.06 1.69 -1.31
C LYS A 23 16.59 2.84 -0.45
N ARG A 24 17.89 2.83 -0.21
CA ARG A 24 18.61 3.90 0.48
C ARG A 24 19.80 4.33 -0.35
N PHE A 25 19.96 5.62 -0.54
CA PHE A 25 21.13 6.20 -1.22
C PHE A 25 21.46 7.58 -0.66
N ARG A 26 22.75 7.91 -0.69
CA ARG A 26 23.25 9.22 -0.28
C ARG A 26 22.94 10.26 -1.36
N MET A 27 22.31 11.36 -0.98
CA MET A 27 22.09 12.54 -1.82
C MET A 27 23.16 13.58 -1.48
N GLU A 28 24.30 13.52 -2.17
CA GLU A 28 25.46 14.40 -1.89
C GLU A 28 25.11 15.89 -1.93
N HIS A 29 24.30 16.32 -2.90
CA HIS A 29 23.90 17.72 -3.07
C HIS A 29 23.03 18.29 -1.93
N LEU A 30 22.47 17.44 -1.06
CA LEU A 30 21.70 17.86 0.13
C LEU A 30 22.30 17.35 1.43
N GLU A 31 23.49 16.74 1.35
CA GLU A 31 24.16 16.10 2.48
C GLU A 31 23.22 15.18 3.30
N SER A 32 22.32 14.45 2.63
CA SER A 32 21.28 13.65 3.28
C SER A 32 21.20 12.23 2.74
N ASP A 33 20.75 11.29 3.59
CA ASP A 33 20.41 9.93 3.15
C ASP A 33 18.93 9.87 2.81
N ARG A 34 18.62 9.52 1.56
CA ARG A 34 17.23 9.31 1.13
C ARG A 34 16.87 7.85 1.26
N VAL A 35 15.82 7.60 2.02
CA VAL A 35 15.17 6.28 2.14
C VAL A 35 13.84 6.36 1.39
N GLU A 36 13.65 5.49 0.41
CA GLU A 36 12.39 5.39 -0.35
C GLU A 36 11.78 4.01 -0.17
N GLY A 37 10.49 3.99 0.17
CA GLY A 37 9.65 2.80 0.12
C GLY A 37 8.82 2.79 -1.16
N GLN A 38 8.74 1.63 -1.82
CA GLN A 38 7.88 1.39 -2.97
C GLN A 38 6.84 0.34 -2.62
N PHE A 39 5.58 0.65 -2.90
CA PHE A 39 4.44 -0.24 -2.78
C PHE A 39 3.56 -0.11 -4.03
N ALA A 40 2.96 -1.21 -4.48
CA ALA A 40 1.79 -1.15 -5.34
C ALA A 40 0.71 -2.06 -4.77
N TYR A 41 -0.44 -1.47 -4.54
CA TYR A 41 -1.60 -2.13 -3.99
C TYR A 41 -2.88 -1.57 -4.61
N ASP A 42 -3.96 -2.32 -4.43
CA ASP A 42 -5.30 -1.94 -4.86
C ASP A 42 -6.30 -2.38 -3.80
N MET A 43 -7.16 -1.45 -3.38
CA MET A 43 -8.19 -1.69 -2.37
C MET A 43 -9.50 -2.00 -3.07
N LYS A 44 -10.02 -3.21 -2.88
CA LYS A 44 -11.22 -3.68 -3.56
C LYS A 44 -12.31 -4.06 -2.58
N VAL A 45 -13.51 -3.55 -2.85
CA VAL A 45 -14.76 -4.08 -2.30
C VAL A 45 -15.06 -5.38 -3.06
N ILE A 46 -15.06 -6.50 -2.36
CA ILE A 46 -15.26 -7.84 -2.93
C ILE A 46 -16.56 -8.50 -2.45
N GLY A 47 -17.26 -7.88 -1.50
CA GLY A 47 -18.59 -8.27 -1.05
C GLY A 47 -19.32 -7.07 -0.50
N SER A 48 -20.02 -6.33 -1.37
CA SER A 48 -20.79 -5.13 -1.00
C SER A 48 -21.83 -5.42 0.09
N ASP A 49 -22.40 -6.63 0.07
CA ASP A 49 -23.47 -7.03 0.98
C ASP A 49 -22.97 -7.22 2.43
N LEU A 50 -21.65 -7.23 2.63
CA LEU A 50 -20.99 -7.42 3.93
C LEU A 50 -20.62 -6.09 4.60
N GLY A 51 -20.96 -4.93 4.00
CA GLY A 51 -20.64 -3.61 4.55
C GLY A 51 -21.66 -2.53 4.19
N TYR A 52 -21.81 -1.54 5.06
CA TYR A 52 -22.72 -0.42 4.86
C TYR A 52 -22.03 0.90 5.18
N PHE A 53 -22.31 1.93 4.37
CA PHE A 53 -21.86 3.30 4.61
C PHE A 53 -23.05 4.19 4.95
N PHE A 54 -23.05 4.76 6.16
CA PHE A 54 -24.09 5.67 6.64
C PHE A 54 -23.65 7.12 6.44
N SER A 55 -24.03 7.74 5.32
CA SER A 55 -23.57 9.09 4.93
C SER A 55 -24.04 10.24 5.84
N GLY A 56 -24.99 9.99 6.75
CA GLY A 56 -25.54 10.96 7.70
C GLY A 56 -25.45 10.51 9.16
N ALA A 57 -24.44 9.73 9.51
CA ALA A 57 -24.30 9.15 10.86
C ALA A 57 -24.03 10.19 11.96
N VAL A 58 -23.57 11.39 11.61
CA VAL A 58 -23.28 12.47 12.57
C VAL A 58 -23.78 13.80 11.99
N SER A 59 -24.38 14.62 12.86
CA SER A 59 -24.95 15.94 12.57
C SER A 59 -24.13 17.07 13.17
#